data_AF-C6E9I0-F1
#
_entry.id   AF-C6E9I0-F1
#
_cell.length_a   1.000
_cell.length_b   1.000
_cell.length_c   1.000
_cell.angle_alpha   90.00
_cell.angle_beta   90.00
_cell.angle_gamma   90.00
#
_symmetry.space_group_name_H-M   'P 1'
#
loop_
_entity.id
_entity.type
_entity.pdbx_description
1 polymer ?
#
loop_
_entity_poly.entity_id
_entity_poly.type
_entity_poly.pdbx_seq_one_letter_code
_entity_poly.pdbx_strand_id
1 'polypeptide(L)'
;MTQGNSLTLHLENLDLPEKAITRNGLEFDPAADKWRFMTNGGGIYFNIAKFHPFCASELVHSIRKTLVWYLENRSVPYASITFNMLKEFFTTISNGTVLGGLVARVTQADIINYKITLDNLRGWHLSFIRTFFLKMQRLGYPGIEPAASRLLEELTIKGARKGWAVMTMDPEEGPFTNMELRLIQGEVTSAYGKGILTNRDYSLVWLFMALGLRPSQVADLKVGDLEVRKRSYVLNVPRVKQRGQIRRAEFKERKLIDPVGQVLSAWCEQVKSEFSQKVSDPSTLPIFTCNRHSAVAEPGFQYHSDSDILGNRLGTIFKKLSIKSPRTGELSIGFEN
;
A
#
# COMPACT_ATOMS: atom_id res chain seq x y z
N MET A 1 -8.54 4.27 53.99
CA MET A 1 -9.33 4.92 52.92
C MET A 1 -8.38 5.30 51.79
N THR A 2 -8.04 4.37 50.90
CA THR A 2 -7.13 4.62 49.75
C THR A 2 -7.33 3.54 48.68
N GLN A 3 -8.57 3.30 48.27
CA GLN A 3 -8.90 2.44 47.12
C GLN A 3 -9.75 3.14 46.04
N GLY A 4 -9.92 4.46 46.13
CA GLY A 4 -10.81 5.21 45.22
C GLY A 4 -10.16 5.78 43.97
N ASN A 5 -8.82 5.79 43.84
CA ASN A 5 -8.15 6.61 42.82
C ASN A 5 -7.44 5.82 41.69
N SER A 6 -7.41 4.48 41.76
CA SER A 6 -6.79 3.64 40.72
C SER A 6 -7.79 3.09 39.70
N LEU A 7 -9.09 3.12 40.00
CA LEU A 7 -10.16 2.64 39.11
C LEU A 7 -10.62 3.72 38.12
N THR A 8 -10.48 5.00 38.47
CA THR A 8 -10.89 6.15 37.65
C THR A 8 -9.98 6.35 36.43
N LEU A 9 -8.68 6.06 36.55
CA LEU A 9 -7.70 6.15 35.45
C LEU A 9 -7.86 5.06 34.37
N HIS A 10 -8.60 3.98 34.64
CA HIS A 10 -8.84 2.92 33.66
C HIS A 10 -10.10 3.14 32.80
N LEU A 11 -11.02 4.00 33.24
CA LEU A 11 -12.29 4.24 32.55
C LEU A 11 -12.24 5.43 31.58
N GLU A 12 -11.33 6.39 31.77
CA GLU A 12 -11.12 7.52 30.83
C GLU A 12 -10.59 7.08 29.45
N ASN A 13 -10.09 5.85 29.33
CA ASN A 13 -9.71 5.23 28.05
C ASN A 13 -10.87 4.46 27.39
N LEU A 14 -12.12 4.72 27.78
CA LEU A 14 -13.38 4.37 27.11
C LEU A 14 -13.49 4.76 25.64
N ASP A 15 -13.45 6.08 25.45
CA ASP A 15 -14.19 6.69 24.37
C ASP A 15 -13.34 6.83 23.11
N LEU A 16 -14.03 6.85 21.97
CA LEU A 16 -13.44 7.20 20.70
C LEU A 16 -13.29 8.72 20.66
N PRO A 17 -12.20 9.24 20.08
CA PRO A 17 -12.12 10.68 19.84
C PRO A 17 -13.20 11.08 18.82
N GLU A 18 -13.72 12.30 18.94
CA GLU A 18 -14.72 12.86 18.01
C GLU A 18 -14.20 12.88 16.56
N LYS A 19 -12.89 13.12 16.41
CA LYS A 19 -12.17 13.10 15.14
C LYS A 19 -10.80 12.45 15.32
N ALA A 20 -10.34 11.74 14.30
CA ALA A 20 -8.97 11.24 14.24
C ALA A 20 -8.32 11.61 12.90
N ILE A 21 -6.99 11.64 12.89
CA ILE A 21 -6.21 11.99 11.70
C ILE A 21 -5.25 10.83 11.39
N THR A 22 -5.33 10.29 10.19
CA THR A 22 -4.39 9.26 9.75
C THR A 22 -2.95 9.79 9.75
N ARG A 23 -1.96 8.91 9.76
CA ARG A 23 -0.54 9.25 9.73
C ARG A 23 -0.14 10.24 8.63
N ASN A 24 -0.87 10.23 7.51
CA ASN A 24 -0.63 11.09 6.34
C ASN A 24 -1.59 12.29 6.26
N GLY A 25 -2.31 12.63 7.34
CA GLY A 25 -3.08 13.88 7.45
C GLY A 25 -4.54 13.81 7.00
N LEU A 26 -5.09 12.64 6.67
CA LEU A 26 -6.53 12.51 6.37
C LEU A 26 -7.36 12.45 7.65
N GLU A 27 -8.26 13.39 7.83
CA GLU A 27 -9.26 13.39 8.91
C GLU A 27 -10.38 12.37 8.63
N PHE A 28 -10.86 11.70 9.67
CA PHE A 28 -12.03 10.81 9.61
C PHE A 28 -12.76 10.77 10.96
N ASP A 29 -14.03 10.38 10.93
CA ASP A 29 -14.85 10.11 12.11
C ASP A 29 -14.60 8.67 12.62
N PRO A 30 -14.00 8.48 13.80
CA PRO A 30 -13.75 7.15 14.38
C PRO A 30 -15.03 6.41 14.79
N ALA A 31 -16.12 7.11 15.07
CA ALA A 31 -17.40 6.53 15.46
C ALA A 31 -18.14 5.91 14.26
N ALA A 32 -17.93 6.42 13.05
CA ALA A 32 -18.53 5.87 11.83
C ALA A 32 -18.15 4.39 11.59
N ASP A 33 -19.09 3.57 11.13
CA ASP A 33 -18.82 2.16 10.80
C ASP A 33 -18.00 1.96 9.53
N LYS A 34 -17.97 2.97 8.66
CA LYS A 34 -17.33 2.91 7.36
C LYS A 34 -16.29 4.00 7.25
N TRP A 35 -15.04 3.62 7.04
CA TRP A 35 -13.95 4.56 6.74
C TRP A 35 -13.46 4.34 5.32
N ARG A 36 -13.24 5.44 4.59
CA ARG A 36 -12.76 5.42 3.21
C ARG A 36 -11.58 6.37 3.06
N PHE A 37 -10.51 5.88 2.44
CA PHE A 37 -9.30 6.66 2.21
C PHE A 37 -8.84 6.45 0.77
N MET A 38 -8.41 7.51 0.07
CA MET A 38 -7.62 7.34 -1.16
C MET A 38 -6.15 7.39 -0.80
N THR A 39 -5.44 6.31 -1.14
CA THR A 39 -3.99 6.21 -0.97
C THR A 39 -3.31 6.23 -2.33
N ASN A 40 -1.97 6.20 -2.34
CA ASN A 40 -1.19 5.97 -3.54
C ASN A 40 -1.61 4.70 -4.30
N GLY A 41 -2.00 3.63 -3.60
CA GLY A 41 -2.47 2.38 -4.21
C GLY A 41 -3.96 2.34 -4.51
N GLY A 42 -4.63 3.49 -4.58
CA GLY A 42 -6.08 3.55 -4.77
C GLY A 42 -6.89 3.56 -3.48
N GLY A 43 -8.20 3.32 -3.64
CA GLY A 43 -9.20 3.47 -2.59
C GLY A 43 -9.24 2.29 -1.62
N ILE A 44 -9.12 2.58 -0.33
CA ILE A 44 -9.18 1.61 0.77
C ILE A 44 -10.42 1.85 1.62
N TYR A 45 -11.08 0.76 2.00
CA TYR A 45 -12.34 0.78 2.73
C TYR A 45 -12.26 -0.12 3.97
N PHE A 46 -12.67 0.42 5.11
CA PHE A 46 -12.88 -0.31 6.34
C PHE A 46 -14.38 -0.32 6.62
N ASN A 47 -14.92 -1.49 6.97
CA ASN A 47 -16.31 -1.62 7.39
C ASN A 47 -16.33 -2.39 8.71
N ILE A 48 -16.30 -1.64 9.82
CA ILE A 48 -16.20 -2.19 11.18
C ILE A 48 -17.41 -3.07 11.50
N ALA A 49 -18.57 -2.79 10.89
CA ALA A 49 -19.77 -3.59 11.10
C ALA A 49 -19.61 -5.06 10.68
N LYS A 50 -18.58 -5.40 9.89
CA LYS A 50 -18.26 -6.79 9.54
C LYS A 50 -17.79 -7.63 10.73
N PHE A 51 -17.48 -7.04 11.88
CA PHE A 51 -17.13 -7.78 13.10
C PHE A 51 -18.35 -8.12 13.97
N HIS A 52 -19.44 -7.37 13.89
CA HIS A 52 -20.63 -7.57 14.73
C HIS A 52 -21.25 -8.98 14.64
N PRO A 53 -21.27 -9.67 13.48
CA PRO A 53 -21.78 -11.04 13.42
C PRO A 53 -20.96 -12.06 14.22
N PHE A 54 -19.71 -11.73 14.59
CA PHE A 54 -18.75 -12.68 15.15
C PHE A 54 -18.23 -12.29 16.54
N CYS A 55 -18.30 -11.02 16.90
CA CYS A 55 -17.64 -10.45 18.08
C CYS A 55 -18.66 -9.74 18.97
N ALA A 56 -18.49 -9.86 20.29
CA ALA A 56 -19.24 -9.06 21.24
C ALA A 56 -18.93 -7.56 21.07
N SER A 57 -19.87 -6.69 21.40
CA SER A 57 -19.75 -5.24 21.20
C SER A 57 -18.50 -4.63 21.86
N GLU A 58 -18.12 -5.10 23.05
CA GLU A 58 -16.89 -4.66 23.73
C GLU A 58 -15.63 -5.00 22.92
N LEU A 59 -15.56 -6.21 22.35
CA LEU A 59 -14.43 -6.61 21.50
C LEU A 59 -14.40 -5.81 20.19
N VAL A 60 -15.55 -5.57 19.56
CA VAL A 60 -15.63 -4.70 18.37
C VAL A 60 -15.12 -3.30 18.67
N HIS A 61 -15.47 -2.76 19.84
CA HIS A 61 -14.98 -1.46 20.29
C HIS A 61 -13.46 -1.45 20.48
N SER A 62 -12.89 -2.45 21.15
CA SER A 62 -11.44 -2.60 21.28
C SER A 62 -10.71 -2.75 19.94
N ILE A 63 -11.28 -3.51 19.00
CA ILE A 63 -10.75 -3.63 17.63
C ILE A 63 -10.75 -2.26 16.96
N ARG A 64 -11.86 -1.52 17.04
CA ARG A 64 -12.01 -0.19 16.46
C ARG A 64 -10.96 0.78 17.01
N LYS A 65 -10.81 0.89 18.34
CA LYS A 65 -9.80 1.76 18.96
C LYS A 65 -8.38 1.39 18.55
N THR A 66 -8.09 0.09 18.43
CA THR A 66 -6.78 -0.37 17.96
C THR A 66 -6.57 0.00 16.50
N LEU A 67 -7.58 -0.12 15.65
CA LEU A 67 -7.50 0.29 14.24
C LEU A 67 -7.30 1.80 14.08
N VAL A 68 -7.92 2.64 14.92
CA VAL A 68 -7.66 4.09 14.98
C VAL A 68 -6.18 4.35 15.23
N TRP A 69 -5.60 3.71 16.26
CA TRP A 69 -4.17 3.82 16.54
C TRP A 69 -3.31 3.38 15.32
N TYR A 70 -3.69 2.30 14.64
CA TYR A 70 -3.01 1.86 13.42
C TYR A 70 -3.09 2.90 12.30
N LEU A 71 -4.24 3.54 12.10
CA LEU A 71 -4.41 4.57 11.07
C LEU A 71 -3.61 5.83 11.38
N GLU A 72 -3.50 6.22 12.65
CA GLU A 72 -2.69 7.37 13.12
C GLU A 72 -1.18 7.10 13.02
N ASN A 73 -0.75 5.86 13.25
CA ASN A 73 0.67 5.53 13.44
C ASN A 73 1.30 4.71 12.30
N ARG A 74 0.49 4.09 11.44
CA ARG A 74 0.93 3.24 10.32
C ARG A 74 0.33 3.73 9.00
N SER A 75 0.80 3.16 7.90
CA SER A 75 0.21 3.46 6.60
C SER A 75 -1.19 2.81 6.51
N VAL A 76 -2.12 3.50 5.84
CA VAL A 76 -3.48 3.00 5.62
C VAL A 76 -3.49 1.61 4.92
N PRO A 77 -2.63 1.32 3.92
CA PRO A 77 -2.54 -0.04 3.37
C PRO A 77 -2.16 -1.11 4.40
N TYR A 78 -1.26 -0.80 5.35
CA TYR A 78 -0.87 -1.74 6.39
C TYR A 78 -2.02 -2.00 7.38
N ALA A 79 -2.75 -0.95 7.75
CA ALA A 79 -3.97 -1.08 8.56
C ALA A 79 -5.04 -1.92 7.83
N SER A 80 -5.20 -1.76 6.51
CA SER A 80 -6.16 -2.51 5.70
C SER A 80 -5.84 -3.99 5.60
N ILE A 81 -4.56 -4.34 5.37
CA ILE A 81 -4.13 -5.74 5.41
C ILE A 81 -4.46 -6.33 6.79
N THR A 82 -4.10 -5.61 7.87
CA THR A 82 -4.40 -6.05 9.25
C THR A 82 -5.91 -6.26 9.47
N PHE A 83 -6.75 -5.33 9.04
CA PHE A 83 -8.21 -5.42 9.11
C PHE A 83 -8.74 -6.66 8.36
N ASN A 84 -8.25 -6.91 7.15
CA ASN A 84 -8.67 -8.08 6.36
C ASN A 84 -8.28 -9.40 7.04
N MET A 85 -7.07 -9.47 7.61
CA MET A 85 -6.63 -10.65 8.37
C MET A 85 -7.48 -10.88 9.61
N LEU A 86 -7.82 -9.81 10.36
CA LEU A 86 -8.70 -9.93 11.52
C LEU A 86 -10.10 -10.40 11.12
N LYS A 87 -10.65 -9.88 10.02
CA LYS A 87 -11.96 -10.31 9.52
C LYS A 87 -11.93 -11.81 9.22
N GLU A 88 -10.92 -12.29 8.50
CA GLU A 88 -10.76 -13.72 8.23
C GLU A 88 -10.61 -14.53 9.51
N PHE A 89 -9.78 -14.09 10.46
CA PHE A 89 -9.60 -14.72 11.76
C PHE A 89 -10.93 -14.93 12.49
N PHE A 90 -11.71 -13.85 12.67
CA PHE A 90 -12.99 -13.92 13.39
C PHE A 90 -14.05 -14.72 12.63
N THR A 91 -14.09 -14.64 11.30
CA THR A 91 -14.97 -15.49 10.49
C THR A 91 -14.62 -16.98 10.65
N THR A 92 -13.33 -17.32 10.70
CA THR A 92 -12.89 -18.72 10.86
C THR A 92 -13.19 -19.28 12.25
N ILE A 93 -12.86 -18.56 13.32
CA ILE A 93 -13.03 -19.09 14.68
C ILE A 93 -14.50 -19.15 15.09
N SER A 94 -15.35 -18.22 14.62
CA SER A 94 -16.79 -18.23 14.91
C SER A 94 -17.51 -19.43 14.28
N ASN A 95 -17.09 -19.88 13.10
CA ASN A 95 -17.60 -21.12 12.50
C ASN A 95 -17.32 -22.37 13.35
N GLY A 96 -16.33 -22.34 14.25
CA GLY A 96 -15.99 -23.41 15.18
C GLY A 96 -16.58 -23.26 16.58
N THR A 97 -17.21 -22.13 16.89
CA THR A 97 -17.93 -21.93 18.16
C THR A 97 -19.29 -22.61 18.14
N VAL A 98 -19.82 -22.99 19.31
CA VAL A 98 -21.19 -23.49 19.44
C VAL A 98 -22.14 -22.53 18.71
N LEU A 99 -22.94 -23.06 17.79
CA LEU A 99 -23.88 -22.33 16.94
C LEU A 99 -24.51 -21.12 17.67
N GLY A 100 -24.02 -19.91 17.36
CA GLY A 100 -24.59 -18.65 17.82
C GLY A 100 -23.80 -17.86 18.89
N GLY A 101 -22.65 -18.35 19.38
CA GLY A 101 -21.83 -17.61 20.35
C GLY A 101 -21.01 -16.47 19.73
N LEU A 102 -21.14 -15.24 20.24
CA LEU A 102 -20.24 -14.13 19.90
C LEU A 102 -18.91 -14.26 20.66
N VAL A 103 -17.78 -14.02 19.97
CA VAL A 103 -16.46 -14.00 20.59
C VAL A 103 -16.34 -12.75 21.48
N ALA A 104 -16.32 -12.95 22.80
CA ALA A 104 -16.08 -11.86 23.75
C ALA A 104 -14.58 -11.62 24.00
N ARG A 105 -13.79 -12.70 24.01
CA ARG A 105 -12.34 -12.67 24.21
C ARG A 105 -11.67 -13.75 23.37
N VAL A 106 -10.51 -13.44 22.81
CA VAL A 106 -9.68 -14.39 22.07
C VAL A 106 -8.87 -15.23 23.04
N THR A 107 -9.03 -16.56 22.92
CA THR A 107 -8.40 -17.58 23.75
C THR A 107 -7.21 -18.24 23.05
N GLN A 108 -6.46 -19.08 23.78
CA GLN A 108 -5.41 -19.91 23.17
C GLN A 108 -5.97 -20.90 22.15
N ALA A 109 -7.15 -21.48 22.42
CA ALA A 109 -7.80 -22.42 21.53
C ALA A 109 -8.14 -21.77 20.18
N ASP A 110 -8.61 -20.52 20.18
CA ASP A 110 -8.91 -19.77 18.97
C ASP A 110 -7.67 -19.58 18.09
N ILE A 111 -6.53 -19.23 18.70
CA ILE A 111 -5.25 -19.06 17.98
C ILE A 111 -4.79 -20.39 17.39
N ILE A 112 -4.85 -21.48 18.16
CA ILE A 112 -4.42 -22.81 17.71
C ILE A 112 -5.31 -23.29 16.56
N ASN A 113 -6.64 -23.20 16.73
CA ASN A 113 -7.61 -23.60 15.73
C ASN A 113 -7.42 -22.80 14.44
N TYR A 114 -7.28 -21.47 14.53
CA TYR A 114 -7.00 -20.65 13.35
C TYR A 114 -5.68 -21.07 12.68
N LYS A 115 -4.61 -21.25 13.45
CA LYS A 115 -3.29 -21.66 12.92
C LYS A 115 -3.37 -22.98 12.15
N ILE A 116 -4.16 -23.95 12.61
CA ILE A 116 -4.36 -25.25 11.92
C ILE A 116 -5.00 -25.06 10.54
N THR A 117 -5.85 -24.04 10.36
CA THR A 117 -6.47 -23.74 9.05
C THR A 117 -5.53 -23.10 8.03
N LEU A 118 -4.35 -22.62 8.46
CA LEU A 118 -3.38 -21.94 7.62
C LEU A 118 -2.44 -22.96 6.96
N ASP A 119 -2.39 -22.94 5.63
CA ASP A 119 -1.34 -23.62 4.89
C ASP A 119 -0.01 -22.83 4.94
N ASN A 120 1.05 -23.41 4.36
CA ASN A 120 2.37 -22.78 4.30
C ASN A 120 2.41 -21.45 3.54
N LEU A 121 1.41 -21.14 2.70
CA LEU A 121 1.32 -19.89 1.93
C LEU A 121 0.64 -18.78 2.72
N ARG A 122 -0.28 -19.13 3.63
CA ARG A 122 -1.04 -18.19 4.48
C ARG A 122 -0.48 -18.03 5.88
N GLY A 123 0.61 -18.72 6.23
CA GLY A 123 1.25 -18.62 7.56
C GLY A 123 1.59 -17.18 8.00
N TRP A 124 1.82 -16.26 7.05
CA TRP A 124 2.07 -14.85 7.37
C TRP A 124 0.85 -14.12 7.94
N HIS A 125 -0.39 -14.60 7.76
CA HIS A 125 -1.61 -14.02 8.33
C HIS A 125 -1.49 -13.89 9.85
N LEU A 126 -0.96 -14.94 10.49
CA LEU A 126 -0.76 -14.99 11.93
C LEU A 126 0.19 -13.91 12.45
N SER A 127 1.09 -13.38 11.61
CA SER A 127 1.97 -12.27 11.99
C SER A 127 1.21 -10.95 12.17
N PHE A 128 0.19 -10.70 11.34
CA PHE A 128 -0.67 -9.54 11.48
C PHE A 128 -1.57 -9.66 12.71
N ILE A 129 -2.16 -10.84 12.90
CA ILE A 129 -2.97 -11.18 14.08
C ILE A 129 -2.18 -10.98 15.37
N ARG A 130 -0.97 -11.54 15.46
CA ARG A 130 -0.03 -11.30 16.57
C ARG A 130 0.18 -9.82 16.81
N THR A 131 0.62 -9.10 15.78
CA THR A 131 1.03 -7.70 15.92
C THR A 131 -0.15 -6.85 16.42
N PHE A 132 -1.35 -7.14 15.92
CA PHE A 132 -2.56 -6.43 16.31
C PHE A 132 -2.96 -6.71 17.76
N PHE A 133 -3.08 -7.98 18.16
CA PHE A 133 -3.54 -8.30 19.50
C PHE A 133 -2.53 -7.90 20.58
N LEU A 134 -1.21 -8.05 20.33
CA LEU A 134 -0.19 -7.55 21.25
C LEU A 134 -0.20 -6.02 21.32
N LYS A 135 -0.54 -5.32 20.22
CA LYS A 135 -0.76 -3.87 20.26
C LYS A 135 -2.01 -3.51 21.08
N MET A 136 -3.13 -4.18 20.85
CA MET A 136 -4.38 -3.99 21.58
C MET A 136 -4.16 -4.15 23.10
N GLN A 137 -3.46 -5.21 23.50
CA GLN A 137 -3.10 -5.44 24.91
C GLN A 137 -2.20 -4.33 25.47
N ARG A 138 -1.18 -3.88 24.72
CA ARG A 138 -0.29 -2.78 25.15
C ARG A 138 -1.01 -1.44 25.28
N LEU A 139 -2.11 -1.25 24.55
CA LEU A 139 -2.99 -0.08 24.69
C LEU A 139 -3.98 -0.23 25.85
N GLY A 140 -4.00 -1.38 26.54
CA GLY A 140 -4.89 -1.64 27.67
C GLY A 140 -6.32 -2.01 27.26
N TYR A 141 -6.57 -2.32 25.99
CA TYR A 141 -7.92 -2.64 25.52
C TYR A 141 -8.27 -4.12 25.74
N PRO A 142 -9.46 -4.42 26.30
CA PRO A 142 -9.89 -5.80 26.54
C PRO A 142 -10.15 -6.54 25.23
N GLY A 143 -10.15 -7.87 25.27
CA GLY A 143 -10.53 -8.69 24.11
C GLY A 143 -9.57 -9.84 23.75
N ILE A 144 -8.43 -9.94 24.43
CA ILE A 144 -7.55 -11.11 24.35
C ILE A 144 -7.17 -11.58 25.75
N GLU A 145 -7.15 -12.90 25.95
CA GLU A 145 -6.71 -13.49 27.22
C GLU A 145 -5.18 -13.40 27.40
N PRO A 146 -4.67 -13.22 28.63
CA PRO A 146 -3.22 -13.16 28.87
C PRO A 146 -2.46 -14.41 28.36
N ALA A 147 -3.08 -15.59 28.45
CA ALA A 147 -2.48 -16.83 27.96
C ALA A 147 -2.42 -16.88 26.42
N ALA A 148 -3.42 -16.32 25.75
CA ALA A 148 -3.46 -16.19 24.30
C ALA A 148 -2.36 -15.24 23.78
N SER A 149 -2.15 -14.11 24.47
CA SER A 149 -1.05 -13.20 24.17
C SER A 149 0.33 -13.84 24.31
N ARG A 150 0.58 -14.57 25.40
CA ARG A 150 1.86 -15.30 25.61
C ARG A 150 2.12 -16.30 24.50
N LEU A 151 1.10 -17.08 24.12
CA LEU A 151 1.19 -18.00 22.99
C LEU A 151 1.55 -17.26 21.69
N LEU A 152 0.92 -16.12 21.41
CA LEU A 152 1.25 -15.31 20.24
C LEU A 152 2.70 -14.85 20.27
N GLU A 153 3.27 -14.47 21.42
CA GLU A 153 4.68 -14.06 21.54
C GLU A 153 5.65 -15.21 21.27
N GLU A 154 5.35 -16.41 21.76
CA GLU A 154 6.23 -17.60 21.65
C GLU A 154 6.20 -18.28 20.27
N LEU A 155 5.11 -18.12 19.52
CA LEU A 155 4.94 -18.82 18.25
C LEU A 155 6.02 -18.45 17.20
N THR A 156 6.66 -19.45 16.60
CA THR A 156 7.48 -19.22 15.41
C THR A 156 6.61 -19.16 14.17
N ILE A 157 6.59 -18.02 13.47
CA ILE A 157 5.83 -17.84 12.23
C ILE A 157 6.82 -17.75 11.07
N LYS A 158 6.72 -18.69 10.13
CA LYS A 158 7.49 -18.62 8.89
C LYS A 158 6.93 -17.50 8.02
N GLY A 159 7.81 -16.63 7.53
CA GLY A 159 7.44 -15.63 6.54
C GLY A 159 7.06 -16.28 5.21
N ALA A 160 6.33 -15.55 4.36
CA ALA A 160 6.09 -15.95 2.98
C ALA A 160 7.42 -16.17 2.25
N ARG A 161 7.49 -17.23 1.41
CA ARG A 161 8.63 -17.47 0.52
C ARG A 161 8.71 -16.29 -0.47
N LYS A 162 9.77 -15.49 -0.40
CA LYS A 162 9.95 -14.29 -1.23
C LYS A 162 11.20 -14.45 -2.10
N GLY A 163 11.11 -13.96 -3.34
CA GLY A 163 12.28 -13.79 -4.21
C GLY A 163 12.82 -15.07 -4.84
N TRP A 164 12.09 -16.19 -4.79
CA TRP A 164 12.53 -17.44 -5.42
C TRP A 164 12.77 -17.26 -6.93
N ALA A 165 11.77 -16.73 -7.65
CA ALA A 165 11.87 -16.47 -9.09
C ALA A 165 13.04 -15.55 -9.45
N VAL A 166 13.34 -14.57 -8.58
CA VAL A 166 14.49 -13.67 -8.75
C VAL A 166 15.81 -14.43 -8.55
N MET A 167 15.90 -15.26 -7.52
CA MET A 167 17.10 -16.05 -7.23
C MET A 167 17.39 -17.11 -8.31
N THR A 168 16.34 -17.68 -8.91
CA THR A 168 16.47 -18.72 -9.93
C THR A 168 16.52 -18.18 -11.35
N MET A 169 16.50 -16.85 -11.55
CA MET A 169 16.40 -16.21 -12.88
C MET A 169 15.26 -16.83 -13.70
N ASP A 170 14.11 -17.01 -13.06
CA ASP A 170 12.96 -17.66 -13.66
C ASP A 170 12.59 -16.98 -15.01
N PRO A 171 12.31 -17.75 -16.07
CA PRO A 171 12.03 -17.19 -17.38
C PRO A 171 10.72 -16.41 -17.47
N GLU A 172 9.75 -16.69 -16.60
CA GLU A 172 8.43 -16.06 -16.58
C GLU A 172 8.34 -14.99 -15.48
N GLU A 173 8.65 -15.37 -14.23
CA GLU A 173 8.43 -14.55 -13.02
C GLU A 173 9.71 -13.85 -12.53
N GLY A 174 10.84 -14.15 -13.17
CA GLY A 174 12.15 -13.61 -12.83
C GLY A 174 12.43 -12.27 -13.52
N PRO A 175 13.54 -11.60 -13.16
CA PRO A 175 13.93 -10.35 -13.80
C PRO A 175 14.27 -10.56 -15.28
N PHE A 176 14.06 -9.53 -16.10
CA PHE A 176 14.52 -9.52 -17.48
C PHE A 176 16.04 -9.65 -17.57
N THR A 177 16.48 -10.45 -18.54
CA THR A 177 17.87 -10.52 -18.98
C THR A 177 18.29 -9.24 -19.72
N ASN A 178 19.60 -9.04 -19.86
CA ASN A 178 20.13 -7.91 -20.64
C ASN A 178 19.67 -7.92 -22.11
N MET A 179 19.43 -9.10 -22.69
CA MET A 179 18.93 -9.23 -24.06
C MET A 179 17.47 -8.80 -24.15
N GLU A 180 16.60 -9.29 -23.26
CA GLU A 180 15.20 -8.87 -23.17
C GLU A 180 15.10 -7.37 -22.94
N LEU A 181 15.89 -6.80 -22.02
CA LEU A 181 15.89 -5.36 -21.78
C LEU A 181 16.25 -4.55 -23.03
N ARG A 182 17.24 -4.97 -23.82
CA ARG A 182 17.61 -4.28 -25.07
C ARG A 182 16.50 -4.36 -26.11
N LEU A 183 15.87 -5.53 -26.25
CA LEU A 183 14.74 -5.71 -27.17
C LEU A 183 13.57 -4.80 -26.77
N ILE A 184 13.21 -4.79 -25.49
CA ILE A 184 12.15 -3.91 -24.97
C ILE A 184 12.51 -2.45 -25.21
N GLN A 185 13.74 -2.03 -24.93
CA GLN A 185 14.20 -0.65 -25.18
C GLN A 185 14.10 -0.25 -26.66
N GLY A 186 14.50 -1.15 -27.57
CA GLY A 186 14.41 -0.95 -29.01
C GLY A 186 12.97 -0.76 -29.48
N GLU A 187 12.07 -1.67 -29.07
CA GLU A 187 10.66 -1.62 -29.44
C GLU A 187 9.95 -0.38 -28.87
N VAL A 188 10.21 -0.04 -27.61
CA VAL A 188 9.64 1.17 -26.97
C VAL A 188 10.11 2.44 -27.71
N THR A 189 11.38 2.51 -28.09
CA THR A 189 11.94 3.65 -28.82
C THR A 189 11.37 3.74 -30.24
N SER A 190 11.28 2.62 -30.95
CA SER A 190 10.68 2.52 -32.28
C SER A 190 9.20 2.92 -32.27
N ALA A 191 8.43 2.42 -31.31
CA ALA A 191 7.01 2.71 -31.18
C ALA A 191 6.75 4.18 -30.83
N TYR A 192 7.60 4.80 -30.00
CA TYR A 192 7.54 6.23 -29.74
C TYR A 192 7.86 7.06 -30.99
N GLY A 193 8.92 6.72 -31.74
CA GLY A 193 9.27 7.38 -32.99
C GLY A 193 8.17 7.30 -34.08
N LYS A 194 7.36 6.24 -34.04
CA LYS A 194 6.18 6.05 -34.92
C LYS A 194 4.90 6.72 -34.40
N GLY A 195 4.94 7.40 -33.25
CA GLY A 195 3.76 8.01 -32.62
C GLY A 195 2.77 7.01 -31.99
N ILE A 196 3.14 5.74 -31.84
CA ILE A 196 2.30 4.69 -31.23
C ILE A 196 2.22 4.87 -29.70
N LEU A 197 3.31 5.34 -29.10
CA LEU A 197 3.38 5.70 -27.68
C LEU A 197 3.34 7.22 -27.51
N THR A 198 2.60 7.66 -26.50
CA THR A 198 2.56 9.07 -26.08
C THR A 198 3.78 9.42 -25.24
N ASN A 199 4.06 10.72 -25.04
CA ASN A 199 5.10 11.19 -24.11
C ASN A 199 4.89 10.61 -22.70
N ARG A 200 3.63 10.52 -22.26
CA ARG A 200 3.23 9.91 -20.98
C ARG A 200 3.63 8.45 -20.91
N ASP A 201 3.22 7.63 -21.88
CA ASP A 201 3.47 6.19 -21.86
C ASP A 201 4.96 5.86 -22.04
N TYR A 202 5.65 6.59 -22.92
CA TYR A 202 7.10 6.45 -23.09
C TYR A 202 7.84 6.77 -21.78
N SER A 203 7.51 7.90 -21.15
CA SER A 203 8.10 8.30 -19.87
C SER A 203 7.83 7.27 -18.79
N LEU A 204 6.60 6.74 -18.71
CA LEU A 204 6.22 5.71 -17.73
C LEU A 204 7.12 4.48 -17.87
N VAL A 205 7.22 3.92 -19.08
CA VAL A 205 8.02 2.72 -19.35
C VAL A 205 9.48 2.94 -18.97
N TRP A 206 10.08 4.06 -19.37
CA TRP A 206 11.47 4.35 -19.08
C TRP A 206 11.76 4.57 -17.59
N LEU A 207 10.84 5.16 -16.83
CA LEU A 207 11.01 5.30 -15.38
C LEU A 207 11.00 3.95 -14.67
N PHE A 208 10.21 2.98 -15.13
CA PHE A 208 10.29 1.61 -14.61
C PHE A 208 11.56 0.91 -15.06
N MET A 209 11.88 0.94 -16.35
CA MET A 209 12.98 0.17 -16.93
C MET A 209 14.38 0.71 -16.58
N ALA A 210 14.62 2.01 -16.74
CA ALA A 210 15.96 2.58 -16.54
C ALA A 210 16.28 2.84 -15.07
N LEU A 211 15.27 3.18 -14.26
CA LEU A 211 15.50 3.54 -12.87
C LEU A 211 15.11 2.45 -11.88
N GLY A 212 14.38 1.41 -12.31
CA GLY A 212 13.89 0.33 -11.44
C GLY A 212 12.93 0.84 -10.37
N LEU A 213 12.16 1.89 -10.66
CA LEU A 213 11.29 2.51 -9.67
C LEU A 213 10.13 1.59 -9.31
N ARG A 214 9.77 1.57 -8.03
CA ARG A 214 8.54 0.90 -7.59
C ARG A 214 7.33 1.70 -8.09
N PRO A 215 6.20 1.04 -8.42
CA PRO A 215 4.99 1.74 -8.87
C PRO A 215 4.57 2.88 -7.94
N SER A 216 4.67 2.68 -6.62
CA SER A 216 4.36 3.72 -5.62
C SER A 216 5.31 4.93 -5.71
N GLN A 217 6.58 4.74 -6.08
CA GLN A 217 7.50 5.87 -6.25
C GLN A 217 7.13 6.69 -7.48
N VAL A 218 6.78 6.02 -8.59
CA VAL A 218 6.36 6.66 -9.83
C VAL A 218 5.06 7.46 -9.62
N ALA A 219 4.09 6.86 -8.94
CA ALA A 219 2.84 7.50 -8.57
C ALA A 219 3.02 8.67 -7.59
N ASP A 220 4.12 8.73 -6.85
CA ASP A 220 4.41 9.85 -5.94
C ASP A 220 5.09 11.02 -6.64
N LEU A 221 5.62 10.87 -7.84
CA LEU A 221 6.39 11.91 -8.54
C LEU A 221 5.54 13.12 -8.87
N LYS A 222 6.13 14.30 -8.67
CA LYS A 222 5.59 15.60 -9.03
C LYS A 222 6.43 16.26 -10.11
N VAL A 223 5.81 17.17 -10.85
CA VAL A 223 6.45 17.93 -11.92
C VAL A 223 7.69 18.67 -11.41
N GLY A 224 7.62 19.23 -10.19
CA GLY A 224 8.76 19.89 -9.54
C GLY A 224 9.93 18.95 -9.17
N ASP A 225 9.76 17.63 -9.26
CA ASP A 225 10.85 16.68 -9.00
C ASP A 225 11.84 16.56 -10.16
N LEU A 226 11.45 17.03 -11.35
CA LEU A 226 12.32 17.05 -12.53
C LEU A 226 13.12 18.36 -12.58
N GLU A 227 14.42 18.25 -12.39
CA GLU A 227 15.36 19.35 -12.58
C GLU A 227 15.97 19.29 -13.98
N VAL A 228 15.74 20.35 -14.76
CA VAL A 228 16.39 20.56 -16.05
C VAL A 228 17.60 21.48 -15.85
N ARG A 229 18.80 20.91 -15.94
CA ARG A 229 20.06 21.67 -15.93
C ARG A 229 20.57 21.78 -17.38
N LYS A 230 21.47 22.73 -17.67
CA LYS A 230 21.93 23.13 -19.02
C LYS A 230 21.97 22.00 -20.07
N ARG A 231 22.50 20.82 -19.72
CA ARG A 231 22.52 19.61 -20.57
C ARG A 231 22.34 18.32 -19.76
N SER A 232 21.53 18.36 -18.70
CA SER A 232 21.29 17.14 -17.92
C SER A 232 19.96 17.20 -17.20
N TYR A 233 19.29 16.06 -17.15
CA TYR A 233 18.02 15.88 -16.47
C TYR A 233 18.22 15.06 -15.20
N VAL A 234 17.77 15.59 -14.07
CA VAL A 234 17.85 14.91 -12.77
C VAL A 234 16.44 14.78 -12.21
N LEU A 235 16.06 13.57 -11.83
CA LEU A 235 14.78 13.28 -11.20
C LEU A 235 14.99 13.01 -9.71
N ASN A 236 14.36 13.81 -8.87
CA ASN A 236 14.31 13.62 -7.42
C ASN A 236 13.24 12.59 -7.07
N VAL A 237 13.65 11.33 -6.87
CA VAL A 237 12.68 10.25 -6.64
C VAL A 237 12.39 10.11 -5.14
N PRO A 238 11.12 10.16 -4.70
CA PRO A 238 10.79 9.97 -3.30
C PRO A 238 11.10 8.54 -2.84
N ARG A 239 11.65 8.42 -1.65
CA ARG A 239 11.86 7.12 -0.99
C ARG A 239 10.56 6.65 -0.36
N VAL A 240 10.27 5.36 -0.53
CA VAL A 240 9.07 4.71 0.01
C VAL A 240 9.44 3.59 0.96
N LYS A 241 8.49 3.18 1.81
CA LYS A 241 8.63 2.10 2.81
C LYS A 241 9.74 2.37 3.86
N GLN A 242 10.09 3.64 4.10
CA GLN A 242 10.94 4.01 5.23
C GLN A 242 10.12 3.99 6.53
N ARG A 243 10.67 3.37 7.58
CA ARG A 243 9.97 3.20 8.85
C ARG A 243 9.83 4.55 9.55
N GLY A 244 8.60 4.90 9.94
CA GLY A 244 8.33 6.12 10.70
C GLY A 244 8.31 7.41 9.87
N GLN A 245 8.61 7.37 8.57
CA GLN A 245 8.55 8.55 7.73
C GLN A 245 7.18 8.72 7.05
N ILE A 246 6.80 9.98 6.91
CA ILE A 246 5.66 10.42 6.10
C ILE A 246 5.99 10.31 4.61
N ARG A 247 4.95 10.33 3.77
CA ARG A 247 5.09 10.24 2.31
C ARG A 247 5.93 11.42 1.79
N ARG A 248 6.85 11.14 0.85
CA ARG A 248 7.77 12.14 0.27
C ARG A 248 8.65 12.88 1.30
N ALA A 249 9.00 12.25 2.43
CA ALA A 249 9.89 12.84 3.44
C ALA A 249 11.38 12.87 3.03
N GLU A 250 11.82 11.95 2.17
CA GLU A 250 13.20 11.85 1.71
C GLU A 250 13.23 11.55 0.21
N PHE A 251 14.22 12.09 -0.49
CA PHE A 251 14.40 11.94 -1.94
C PHE A 251 15.75 11.32 -2.27
N LYS A 252 15.84 10.72 -3.45
CA LYS A 252 17.09 10.25 -4.04
C LYS A 252 17.20 10.80 -5.46
N GLU A 253 18.27 11.52 -5.73
CA GLU A 253 18.59 11.99 -7.08
C GLU A 253 18.85 10.81 -8.03
N ARG A 254 18.26 10.89 -9.22
CA ARG A 254 18.46 9.93 -10.32
C ARG A 254 18.71 10.70 -11.61
N LYS A 255 19.93 10.64 -12.12
CA LYS A 255 20.25 11.21 -13.44
C LYS A 255 19.57 10.40 -14.55
N LEU A 256 18.90 11.10 -15.46
CA LEU A 256 18.29 10.51 -16.65
C LEU A 256 19.26 10.64 -17.83
N ILE A 257 19.15 9.70 -18.77
CA ILE A 257 19.78 9.84 -20.08
C ILE A 257 19.03 10.90 -20.90
N ASP A 258 19.75 11.62 -21.76
CA ASP A 258 19.22 12.80 -22.46
C ASP A 258 17.91 12.54 -23.22
N PRO A 259 17.75 11.45 -24.01
CA PRO A 259 16.50 11.20 -24.73
C PRO A 259 15.29 11.03 -23.79
N VAL A 260 15.48 10.33 -22.68
CA VAL A 260 14.42 10.10 -21.68
C VAL A 260 14.08 11.40 -20.95
N GLY A 261 15.10 12.16 -20.57
CA GLY A 261 14.93 13.45 -19.91
C GLY A 261 14.18 14.48 -20.77
N GLN A 262 14.48 14.54 -22.07
CA GLN A 262 13.79 15.41 -23.03
C GLN A 262 12.30 15.08 -23.14
N VAL A 263 11.95 13.80 -23.33
CA VAL A 263 10.54 13.38 -23.46
C VAL A 263 9.78 13.58 -22.15
N LEU A 264 10.40 13.27 -21.00
CA LEU A 264 9.79 13.51 -19.70
C LEU A 264 9.57 15.00 -19.43
N SER A 265 10.52 15.86 -19.82
CA SER A 265 10.37 17.32 -19.73
C SER A 265 9.21 17.82 -20.59
N ALA A 266 9.12 17.35 -21.85
CA ALA A 266 8.01 17.70 -22.73
C ALA A 266 6.66 17.24 -22.16
N TRP A 267 6.61 16.04 -21.57
CA TRP A 267 5.42 15.56 -20.87
C TRP A 267 5.05 16.44 -19.67
N CYS A 268 6.02 16.86 -18.87
CA CYS A 268 5.77 17.76 -17.74
C CYS A 268 5.19 19.10 -18.19
N GLU A 269 5.69 19.68 -19.28
CA GLU A 269 5.11 20.92 -19.84
C GLU A 269 3.68 20.72 -20.34
N GLN A 270 3.38 19.58 -20.96
CA GLN A 270 2.02 19.23 -21.36
C GLN A 270 1.09 19.15 -20.14
N VAL A 271 1.52 18.48 -19.06
CA VAL A 271 0.76 18.40 -17.79
C VAL A 271 0.49 19.79 -17.21
N LYS A 272 1.50 20.67 -17.16
CA LYS A 272 1.33 22.04 -16.66
C LYS A 272 0.29 22.81 -17.49
N SER A 273 0.32 22.66 -18.81
CA SER A 273 -0.64 23.30 -19.72
C SER A 273 -2.08 22.81 -19.48
N GLU A 274 -2.28 21.48 -19.43
CA GLU A 274 -3.60 20.85 -19.22
C GLU A 274 -4.25 21.21 -17.88
N PHE A 275 -3.45 21.53 -16.86
CA PHE A 275 -3.90 21.85 -15.50
C PHE A 275 -3.73 23.33 -15.11
N SER A 276 -3.34 24.18 -16.06
CA SER A 276 -3.02 25.61 -15.84
C SER A 276 -4.13 26.41 -15.14
N GLN A 277 -5.40 26.04 -15.38
CA GLN A 277 -6.56 26.70 -14.76
C GLN A 277 -7.04 26.04 -13.47
N LYS A 278 -6.46 24.90 -13.08
CA LYS A 278 -6.92 24.07 -11.94
C LYS A 278 -6.06 24.19 -10.70
N VAL A 279 -4.79 24.59 -10.85
CA VAL A 279 -3.81 24.63 -9.75
C VAL A 279 -2.98 25.90 -9.85
N SER A 280 -2.71 26.53 -8.70
CA SER A 280 -1.92 27.77 -8.59
C SER A 280 -0.43 27.55 -8.83
N ASP A 281 0.14 26.46 -8.31
CA ASP A 281 1.53 26.07 -8.50
C ASP A 281 1.62 24.75 -9.29
N PRO A 282 1.93 24.80 -10.61
CA PRO A 282 2.06 23.63 -11.45
C PRO A 282 3.18 22.68 -11.04
N SER A 283 4.17 23.12 -10.24
CA SER A 283 5.24 22.23 -9.75
C SER A 283 4.71 21.15 -8.80
N THR A 284 3.58 21.42 -8.15
CA THR A 284 2.93 20.49 -7.21
C THR A 284 2.14 19.39 -7.89
N LEU A 285 1.89 19.52 -9.21
CA LEU A 285 1.15 18.54 -9.99
C LEU A 285 1.92 17.21 -10.06
N PRO A 286 1.22 16.07 -10.03
CA PRO A 286 1.85 14.78 -10.31
C PRO A 286 2.38 14.73 -11.74
N ILE A 287 3.51 14.05 -11.96
CA ILE A 287 3.97 13.73 -13.33
C ILE A 287 2.93 12.85 -14.03
N PHE A 288 2.34 11.89 -13.31
CA PHE A 288 1.30 11.03 -13.84
C PHE A 288 -0.06 11.42 -13.27
N THR A 289 -0.66 12.43 -13.90
CA THR A 289 -1.99 12.93 -13.54
C THR A 289 -3.10 11.93 -13.84
N CYS A 290 -4.18 12.03 -13.08
CA CYS A 290 -5.48 11.48 -13.39
C CYS A 290 -6.56 12.55 -13.25
N ASN A 291 -7.66 12.43 -14.00
CA ASN A 291 -8.77 13.40 -13.95
C ASN A 291 -9.64 13.28 -12.68
N ARG A 292 -9.27 12.42 -11.73
CA ARG A 292 -10.01 12.27 -10.46
C ARG A 292 -9.46 13.23 -9.43
N HIS A 293 -10.19 14.30 -9.17
CA HIS A 293 -10.03 15.08 -7.94
C HIS A 293 -10.83 14.40 -6.82
N SER A 294 -10.20 13.51 -6.05
CA SER A 294 -10.89 12.87 -4.94
C SER A 294 -10.88 13.78 -3.72
N ALA A 295 -12.07 14.11 -3.18
CA ALA A 295 -12.20 14.82 -1.91
C ALA A 295 -11.58 14.06 -0.72
N VAL A 296 -11.30 12.76 -0.88
CA VAL A 296 -10.66 11.92 0.15
C VAL A 296 -9.21 11.55 -0.20
N ALA A 297 -8.57 12.32 -1.09
CA ALA A 297 -7.13 12.23 -1.35
C ALA A 297 -6.32 12.81 -0.17
N GLU A 298 -5.17 12.22 0.10
CA GLU A 298 -4.20 12.78 1.05
C GLU A 298 -3.86 14.24 0.68
N PRO A 299 -3.75 15.15 1.66
CA PRO A 299 -3.42 16.55 1.39
C PRO A 299 -2.14 16.68 0.56
N GLY A 300 -2.21 17.44 -0.53
CA GLY A 300 -1.09 17.64 -1.46
C GLY A 300 -0.91 16.52 -2.50
N PHE A 301 -1.81 15.54 -2.56
CA PHE A 301 -1.80 14.45 -3.56
C PHE A 301 -3.02 14.46 -4.48
N GLN A 302 -3.64 15.62 -4.66
CA GLN A 302 -4.71 15.80 -5.63
C GLN A 302 -4.21 15.45 -7.05
N TYR A 303 -5.08 14.82 -7.84
CA TYR A 303 -4.81 14.41 -9.24
C TYR A 303 -3.75 13.31 -9.42
N HIS A 304 -3.18 12.73 -8.36
CA HIS A 304 -2.22 11.64 -8.51
C HIS A 304 -2.89 10.39 -9.10
N SER A 305 -2.23 9.73 -10.06
CA SER A 305 -2.64 8.37 -10.50
C SER A 305 -2.32 7.34 -9.43
N ASP A 306 -3.13 6.28 -9.37
CA ASP A 306 -2.88 5.15 -8.48
C ASP A 306 -1.68 4.30 -8.97
N SER A 307 -0.84 3.82 -8.06
CA SER A 307 0.30 2.95 -8.39
C SER A 307 -0.11 1.72 -9.18
N ASP A 308 -1.27 1.15 -8.86
CA ASP A 308 -1.79 -0.05 -9.49
C ASP A 308 -2.27 0.25 -10.92
N ILE A 309 -2.86 1.42 -11.15
CA ILE A 309 -3.24 1.88 -12.49
C ILE A 309 -1.98 2.07 -13.35
N LEU A 310 -0.91 2.64 -12.78
CA LEU A 310 0.36 2.81 -13.49
C LEU A 310 1.03 1.48 -13.81
N GLY A 311 1.03 0.52 -12.87
CA GLY A 311 1.51 -0.84 -13.10
C GLY A 311 0.71 -1.56 -14.20
N ASN A 312 -0.62 -1.52 -14.12
CA ASN A 312 -1.50 -2.12 -15.14
C ASN A 312 -1.33 -1.47 -16.52
N ARG A 313 -1.10 -0.15 -16.56
CA ARG A 313 -0.82 0.56 -17.81
C ARG A 313 0.49 0.08 -18.44
N LEU A 314 1.53 -0.17 -17.63
CA LEU A 314 2.79 -0.73 -18.12
C LEU A 314 2.58 -2.11 -18.79
N GLY A 315 1.85 -3.02 -18.12
CA GLY A 315 1.50 -4.32 -18.70
C GLY A 315 0.68 -4.19 -20.00
N THR A 316 -0.23 -3.23 -20.06
CA THR A 316 -1.02 -2.94 -21.28
C THR A 316 -0.14 -2.44 -22.43
N ILE A 317 0.85 -1.58 -22.15
CA ILE A 317 1.80 -1.11 -23.15
C ILE A 317 2.60 -2.28 -23.71
N PHE A 318 3.12 -3.17 -22.86
CA PHE A 318 3.90 -4.33 -23.31
C PHE A 318 3.08 -5.29 -24.16
N LYS A 319 1.82 -5.55 -23.77
CA LYS A 319 0.87 -6.31 -24.59
C LYS A 319 0.61 -5.64 -25.95
N LYS A 320 0.44 -4.31 -25.98
CA LYS A 320 0.24 -3.53 -27.22
C LYS A 320 1.45 -3.61 -28.15
N LEU A 321 2.66 -3.64 -27.60
CA LEU A 321 3.91 -3.72 -28.37
C LEU A 321 4.26 -5.14 -28.81
N SER A 322 3.52 -6.15 -28.35
CA SER A 322 3.71 -7.57 -28.70
C SER A 322 5.16 -8.06 -28.51
N ILE A 323 5.86 -7.54 -27.49
CA ILE A 323 7.28 -7.84 -27.27
C ILE A 323 7.40 -9.27 -26.77
N LYS A 324 8.11 -10.12 -27.52
CA LYS A 324 8.33 -11.53 -27.14
C LYS A 324 9.63 -11.70 -26.37
N SER A 325 9.60 -12.51 -25.31
CA SER A 325 10.81 -12.92 -24.62
C SER A 325 11.58 -13.92 -25.49
N PRO A 326 12.89 -13.74 -25.70
CA PRO A 326 13.74 -14.76 -26.31
C PRO A 326 13.86 -16.05 -25.49
N ARG A 327 13.57 -16.01 -24.17
CA ARG A 327 13.65 -17.18 -23.28
C ARG A 327 12.43 -18.07 -23.41
N THR A 328 11.24 -17.48 -23.58
CA THR A 328 9.97 -18.20 -23.52
C THR A 328 9.27 -18.27 -24.88
N GLY A 329 9.57 -17.34 -25.79
CA GLY A 329 8.84 -17.15 -27.04
C GLY A 329 7.46 -16.50 -26.85
N GLU A 330 7.05 -16.27 -25.61
CA GLU A 330 5.79 -15.65 -25.23
C GLU A 330 5.94 -14.14 -24.99
N LEU A 331 4.82 -13.44 -24.76
CA LEU A 331 4.85 -12.01 -24.44
C LEU A 331 5.68 -11.77 -23.17
N SER A 332 6.59 -10.81 -23.21
CA SER A 332 7.37 -10.39 -22.05
C SER A 332 6.47 -9.65 -21.05
N ILE A 333 5.95 -10.36 -20.05
CA ILE A 333 5.12 -9.78 -18.98
C ILE A 333 5.84 -9.91 -17.63
N GLY A 334 6.96 -9.22 -17.46
CA GLY A 334 7.74 -9.25 -16.21
C GLY A 334 7.13 -8.46 -15.04
N PHE A 335 5.82 -8.24 -15.02
CA PHE A 335 5.14 -7.40 -14.03
C PHE A 335 3.72 -7.90 -13.73
N GLU A 336 3.58 -9.14 -13.27
CA GLU A 336 2.40 -9.52 -12.49
C GLU A 336 2.71 -9.42 -10.98
N ASN A 337 1.73 -8.95 -10.21
CA ASN A 337 1.88 -8.35 -8.87
C ASN A 337 2.32 -9.31 -7.76
#